data_AF-A0A1F8CZ24-F1
#
_entry.id   AF-A0A1F8CZ24-F1
#
_cell.length_a   1.000
_cell.length_b   1.000
_cell.length_c   1.000
_cell.angle_alpha   90.00
_cell.angle_beta   90.00
_cell.angle_gamma   90.00
#
_symmetry.space_group_name_H-M   'P 1'
#
loop_
_entity.id
_entity.type
_entity.pdbx_description
1 polymer ?
#
loop_
_entity_poly.entity_id
_entity_poly.type
_entity_poly.pdbx_seq_one_letter_code
_entity_poly.pdbx_strand_id
1 'polypeptide(L)'
;MVGYPANFVVSDQDGKTKQDKDGMVSFVDPRKGLYKINILSKSENTLFIVAQFLPNGEVKYKEYNFKGVGPKFKTVKFDPQNPKDDILTH
;
A
#
# COMPACT_ATOMS: atom_id res chain seq x y z
N MET A 1 24.69 -12.95 -1.80
CA MET A 1 23.68 -12.02 -2.34
C MET A 1 22.74 -11.66 -1.20
N VAL A 2 22.72 -10.39 -0.76
CA VAL A 2 21.75 -9.93 0.25
C VAL A 2 20.46 -9.64 -0.50
N GLY A 3 19.60 -10.66 -0.62
CA GLY A 3 18.27 -10.47 -1.20
C GLY A 3 17.48 -9.57 -0.26
N TYR A 4 17.10 -8.37 -0.72
CA TYR A 4 16.05 -7.60 -0.05
C TYR A 4 14.78 -8.47 -0.08
N PRO A 5 14.30 -8.99 1.06
CA PRO A 5 13.29 -10.05 1.06
C PRO A 5 11.91 -9.56 0.59
N ALA A 6 11.68 -8.24 0.58
CA ALA A 6 10.40 -7.62 0.28
C ALA A 6 10.56 -6.52 -0.81
N ASN A 7 9.61 -6.45 -1.73
CA ASN A 7 9.43 -5.36 -2.68
C ASN A 7 8.78 -4.13 -2.05
N PHE A 8 7.96 -4.30 -1.00
CA PHE A 8 7.43 -3.17 -0.23
C PHE A 8 7.03 -3.57 1.20
N VAL A 9 6.91 -2.56 2.04
CA VAL A 9 6.52 -2.69 3.44
C VAL A 9 5.41 -1.71 3.74
N VAL A 10 4.41 -2.12 4.50
CA VAL A 10 3.33 -1.25 4.99
C VAL A 10 3.37 -1.18 6.50
N SER A 11 3.46 0.03 7.04
CA SER A 11 3.35 0.31 8.47
C SER A 11 1.97 0.85 8.80
N ASP A 12 1.33 0.30 9.84
CA ASP A 12 0.09 0.83 10.38
C ASP A 12 0.34 2.03 11.31
N GLN A 13 -0.74 2.53 11.91
CA GLN A 13 -0.74 3.71 12.78
C GLN A 13 -0.01 3.50 14.11
N ASP A 14 0.10 2.27 14.58
CA ASP A 14 0.86 1.93 15.79
C ASP A 14 2.33 1.66 15.47
N GLY A 15 2.74 1.79 14.19
CA GLY A 15 4.08 1.47 13.73
C GLY A 15 4.32 -0.02 13.50
N LYS A 16 3.29 -0.88 13.55
CA LYS A 16 3.43 -2.30 13.21
C LYS A 16 3.61 -2.43 11.70
N THR A 17 4.63 -3.18 11.30
CA THR A 17 4.99 -3.33 9.88
C THR A 17 4.63 -4.70 9.35
N LYS A 18 4.14 -4.75 8.11
CA LYS A 18 3.97 -5.96 7.31
C LYS A 18 4.80 -5.83 6.05
N GLN A 19 5.65 -6.82 5.80
CA GLN A 19 6.38 -6.94 4.55
C GLN A 19 5.51 -7.65 3.53
N ASP A 20 5.68 -7.36 2.24
CA ASP A 20 4.98 -8.10 1.21
C ASP A 20 5.39 -9.57 1.19
N LYS A 21 4.40 -10.40 0.89
CA LYS A 21 4.60 -11.79 0.52
C LYS A 21 4.06 -11.95 -0.90
N ASP A 22 4.92 -12.36 -1.82
CA ASP A 22 4.59 -12.51 -3.24
C ASP A 22 3.99 -11.24 -3.87
N GLY A 23 4.47 -10.05 -3.47
CA GLY A 23 3.98 -8.77 -4.00
C GLY A 23 2.65 -8.29 -3.41
N MET A 24 2.20 -8.86 -2.29
CA MET A 24 0.94 -8.46 -1.64
C MET A 24 1.10 -8.25 -0.13
N VAL A 25 0.39 -7.24 0.39
CA VAL A 25 0.13 -7.05 1.82
C VAL A 25 -1.36 -6.87 2.01
N SER A 26 -1.95 -7.60 2.96
CA SER A 26 -3.36 -7.48 3.31
C SER A 26 -3.57 -7.10 4.77
N PHE A 27 -4.62 -6.32 5.00
CA PHE A 27 -5.14 -5.99 6.32
C PHE A 27 -6.61 -6.42 6.36
N VAL A 28 -6.93 -7.35 7.26
CA VAL A 28 -8.31 -7.70 7.61
C VAL A 28 -8.74 -6.73 8.70
N ASP A 29 -9.94 -6.16 8.55
CA ASP A 29 -10.50 -5.13 9.44
C ASP A 29 -9.52 -3.98 9.76
N PRO A 30 -8.98 -3.29 8.73
CA PRO A 30 -8.05 -2.18 8.95
C PRO A 30 -8.70 -1.06 9.75
N ARG A 31 -7.94 -0.49 10.70
CA ARG A 31 -8.38 0.69 11.46
C ARG A 31 -8.32 1.94 10.59
N LYS A 32 -9.31 2.82 10.73
CA LYS A 32 -9.31 4.15 10.09
C LYS A 32 -8.06 4.94 10.43
N GLY A 33 -7.38 5.51 9.43
CA GLY A 33 -6.25 6.42 9.59
C GLY A 33 -5.14 6.21 8.56
N LEU A 34 -3.90 6.59 8.91
CA LEU A 34 -2.77 6.64 7.97
C LEU A 34 -1.93 5.37 8.01
N TYR A 35 -1.61 4.85 6.82
CA TYR A 35 -0.70 3.73 6.63
C TYR A 35 0.47 4.19 5.78
N LYS A 36 1.70 3.95 6.25
CA LYS A 36 2.92 4.31 5.53
C LYS A 36 3.35 3.15 4.65
N ILE A 37 3.71 3.42 3.41
CA ILE A 37 4.15 2.45 2.43
C ILE A 37 5.57 2.81 2.01
N ASN A 38 6.48 1.86 2.15
CA ASN A 38 7.85 1.96 1.64
C ASN A 38 8.01 0.94 0.51
N ILE A 39 8.15 1.40 -0.72
CA ILE A 39 8.22 0.59 -1.93
C ILE A 39 9.65 0.63 -2.45
N LEU A 40 10.27 -0.51 -2.65
CA LEU A 40 11.55 -0.65 -3.33
C LEU A 40 11.30 -0.92 -4.82
N SER A 41 11.22 0.15 -5.62
CA SER A 41 11.01 0.04 -7.07
C SER A 41 12.27 -0.53 -7.72
N LYS A 42 12.15 -1.70 -8.37
CA LYS A 42 13.29 -2.40 -9.03
C LYS A 42 13.35 -2.14 -10.54
N SER A 43 12.38 -1.41 -11.09
CA SER A 43 12.24 -1.09 -12.51
C SER A 43 11.92 0.39 -12.72
N GLU A 44 12.13 0.88 -13.94
CA GLU A 44 11.80 2.24 -14.36
C GLU A 44 10.30 2.57 -14.27
N ASN A 45 9.44 1.55 -14.35
CA ASN A 45 8.00 1.67 -14.15
C ASN A 45 7.55 0.56 -13.21
N THR A 46 6.98 0.94 -12.07
CA THR A 46 6.41 0.03 -11.06
C THR A 46 4.92 0.32 -10.93
N LEU A 47 4.08 -0.67 -11.23
CA LEU A 47 2.65 -0.61 -10.96
C LEU A 47 2.40 -1.01 -9.50
N PHE A 48 1.68 -0.17 -8.77
CA PHE A 48 1.25 -0.42 -7.41
C PHE A 48 -0.27 -0.28 -7.32
N ILE A 49 -0.94 -1.24 -6.71
CA ILE A 49 -2.40 -1.30 -6.65
C ILE A 49 -2.81 -1.26 -5.20
N VAL A 50 -3.79 -0.42 -4.87
CA VAL A 50 -4.44 -0.43 -3.56
C VAL A 50 -5.91 -0.72 -3.78
N ALA A 51 -6.40 -1.77 -3.12
CA ALA A 51 -7.79 -2.20 -3.16
C ALA A 51 -8.40 -2.22 -1.76
N GLN A 52 -9.66 -1.78 -1.65
CA GLN A 52 -10.47 -1.75 -0.44
C GLN A 52 -11.72 -2.59 -0.69
N PHE A 53 -11.84 -3.68 0.05
CA PHE A 53 -13.02 -4.55 0.03
C PHE A 53 -13.96 -4.10 1.15
N LEU A 54 -15.11 -3.54 0.79
CA LEU A 54 -16.03 -2.91 1.73
C LEU A 54 -17.10 -3.90 2.21
N PRO A 55 -17.68 -3.70 3.42
CA PRO A 55 -18.70 -4.61 3.97
C PRO A 55 -19.97 -4.73 3.12
N ASN A 56 -20.27 -3.73 2.30
CA ASN A 56 -21.40 -3.73 1.36
C ASN A 56 -21.12 -4.55 0.08
N GLY A 57 -19.96 -5.19 -0.04
CA GLY A 57 -19.54 -5.95 -1.21
C GLY A 57 -18.91 -5.10 -2.32
N GLU A 58 -18.84 -3.78 -2.15
CA GLU A 58 -18.17 -2.89 -3.09
C GLU A 58 -16.64 -3.01 -2.99
N VAL A 59 -15.95 -2.90 -4.13
CA VAL A 59 -14.50 -2.88 -4.19
C VAL A 59 -14.06 -1.54 -4.78
N LYS A 60 -13.35 -0.74 -3.98
CA LYS A 60 -12.69 0.48 -4.45
C LYS A 60 -11.23 0.22 -4.67
N TYR A 61 -10.71 0.53 -5.84
CA TYR A 61 -9.29 0.34 -6.11
C TYR A 61 -8.72 1.46 -6.98
N LYS A 62 -7.41 1.65 -6.84
CA LYS A 62 -6.65 2.58 -7.66
C LYS A 62 -5.27 2.03 -7.95
N GLU A 63 -4.87 2.25 -9.20
CA GLU A 63 -3.54 1.95 -9.71
C GLU A 63 -2.66 3.20 -9.66
N TYR A 64 -1.42 3.01 -9.22
CA TYR A 64 -0.40 4.05 -9.11
C TYR A 64 0.84 3.59 -9.87
N ASN A 65 1.21 4.35 -10.91
CA ASN A 65 2.39 4.07 -11.72
C ASN A 65 3.57 4.90 -11.18
N PHE A 66 4.48 4.24 -10.45
CA PHE A 66 5.69 4.87 -9.94
C PHE A 66 6.82 4.78 -10.96
N LYS A 67 7.49 5.91 -11.19
CA LYS A 67 8.62 6.02 -12.12
C LYS A 67 9.97 5.97 -11.41
N GLY A 68 10.96 5.36 -12.06
CA GLY A 68 12.35 5.27 -11.64
C GLY A 68 12.62 4.23 -10.56
N VAL A 69 13.86 3.74 -10.54
CA VAL A 69 14.36 2.78 -9.58
C VAL A 69 14.60 3.43 -8.20
N GLY A 70 14.51 2.64 -7.14
CA GLY A 70 14.86 3.03 -5.77
C GLY A 70 13.67 3.12 -4.82
N PRO A 71 13.92 3.54 -3.56
CA PRO A 71 12.88 3.62 -2.55
C PRO A 71 11.88 4.74 -2.85
N LYS A 72 10.59 4.44 -2.70
CA LYS A 72 9.47 5.38 -2.76
C LYS A 72 8.70 5.30 -1.45
N PHE A 73 8.53 6.45 -0.82
CA PHE A 73 7.73 6.57 0.40
C PHE A 73 6.37 7.17 0.04
N LYS A 74 5.30 6.52 0.51
CA LYS A 74 3.93 6.96 0.29
C LYS A 74 3.12 6.78 1.55
N THR A 75 2.02 7.51 1.64
CA THR A 75 1.04 7.33 2.71
C THR A 75 -0.31 7.04 2.07
N VAL A 76 -1.07 6.10 2.63
CA VAL A 76 -2.48 5.94 2.27
C VAL A 76 -3.36 6.26 3.47
N LYS A 77 -4.48 6.92 3.21
CA LYS A 77 -5.49 7.22 4.22
C LYS A 77 -6.68 6.28 4.04
N PHE A 78 -6.85 5.36 4.97
CA PHE A 78 -8.01 4.48 5.00
C PHE A 78 -9.12 5.09 5.87
N ASP A 79 -10.34 5.16 5.35
CA ASP A 79 -11.53 5.60 6.09
C ASP A 79 -12.75 4.78 5.65
N PRO A 80 -13.17 3.77 6.43
CA PRO A 80 -14.28 2.90 6.03
C PRO A 80 -15.63 3.63 6.01
N GLN A 81 -15.74 4.78 6.68
CA GLN A 81 -16.96 5.60 6.69
C GLN A 81 -17.03 6.55 5.49
N ASN A 82 -15.90 6.83 4.84
CA ASN A 82 -15.82 7.66 3.66
C ASN A 82 -14.77 7.09 2.69
N PRO A 83 -15.03 5.91 2.11
CA PRO A 83 -14.06 5.22 1.29
C PRO A 83 -13.90 5.96 -0.04
N LYS A 84 -12.65 6.17 -0.47
CA LYS A 84 -12.31 6.83 -1.74
C LYS A 84 -11.54 5.87 -2.63
N ASP A 85 -11.58 6.09 -3.94
CA ASP A 85 -10.75 5.32 -4.87
C ASP A 85 -9.29 5.77 -4.76
N ASP A 86 -9.06 7.08 -4.84
CA ASP A 86 -7.75 7.68 -4.59
C ASP A 86 -7.58 7.96 -3.09
N ILE A 87 -6.71 7.17 -2.47
CA ILE A 87 -6.40 7.23 -1.04
C ILE A 87 -4.93 7.51 -0.78
N LEU A 88 -4.13 7.73 -1.81
CA LEU A 88 -2.72 8.09 -1.68
C LEU A 88 -2.62 9.55 -1.26
N THR A 89 -2.03 9.79 -0.09
CA THR A 89 -1.72 11.11 0.43
C THR A 89 -0.21 11.30 0.38
N HIS A 90 0.24 12.51 0.03
CA HIS A 90 1.63 12.91 -0.26
C HIS A 90 2.73 12.07 0.39
#